data_AF-A0A939B566-F1
#
_entry.id   AF-A0A939B566-F1
#
_cell.length_a   1.000
_cell.length_b   1.000
_cell.length_c   1.000
_cell.angle_alpha   90.00
_cell.angle_beta   90.00
_cell.angle_gamma   90.00
#
_symmetry.space_group_name_H-M   'P 1'
#
loop_
_entity.id
_entity.type
_entity.pdbx_description
1 polymer ?
#
loop_
_entity_poly.entity_id
_entity_poly.type
_entity_poly.pdbx_seq_one_letter_code
_entity_poly.pdbx_strand_id
1 'polypeptide(L)' 'MKNRLKDIGIALVTIGALLLVASYFAGWTDNNKVLLSGLGLIMAGIIMHVAAIKHESKY' A
#
# COMPACT_ATOMS: atom_id res chain seq x y z
N MET A 1 21.88 0.31 -2.60
CA MET A 1 20.68 -0.27 -1.94
C MET A 1 19.49 0.68 -1.81
N LYS A 2 19.60 2.01 -2.07
CA LYS A 2 18.52 3.00 -1.86
C LYS A 2 17.29 2.87 -2.78
N ASN A 3 17.45 2.42 -4.03
CA ASN A 3 16.33 2.29 -4.98
C ASN A 3 15.26 1.26 -4.55
N ARG A 4 15.65 0.28 -3.72
CA ARG A 4 14.72 -0.76 -3.25
C ARG A 4 13.61 -0.20 -2.35
N LEU A 5 13.86 0.89 -1.61
CA LEU A 5 12.85 1.47 -0.70
C LEU A 5 11.70 2.12 -1.47
N LYS A 6 11.98 2.74 -2.62
CA LYS A 6 10.94 3.25 -3.53
C LYS A 6 10.09 2.12 -4.08
N ASP A 7 10.74 1.05 -4.54
CA ASP A 7 10.08 -0.13 -5.11
C ASP A 7 9.22 -0.86 -4.06
N ILE A 8 9.68 -0.92 -2.80
CA ILE A 8 8.94 -1.54 -1.69
C ILE A 8 7.64 -0.78 -1.38
N GLY A 9 7.68 0.56 -1.40
CA GLY A 9 6.47 1.37 -1.16
C GLY A 9 5.41 1.14 -2.25
N ILE A 10 5.81 1.09 -3.52
CA ILE A 10 4.92 0.79 -4.64
C ILE A 10 4.39 -0.64 -4.54
N ALA A 11 5.26 -1.62 -4.26
CA ALA A 11 4.88 -3.02 -4.08
C ALA A 11 3.80 -3.17 -2.99
N LEU A 12 3.94 -2.46 -1.87
CA LEU A 12 2.99 -2.51 -0.77
C LEU A 12 1.61 -1.92 -1.16
N VAL A 13 1.59 -0.82 -1.91
CA VAL A 13 0.35 -0.24 -2.45
C VAL A 13 -0.32 -1.21 -3.43
N THR A 14 0.44 -1.84 -4.33
CA THR A 14 -0.12 -2.82 -5.27
C THR A 14 -0.70 -4.04 -4.57
N ILE A 15 -0.05 -4.54 -3.52
CA ILE A 15 -0.58 -5.66 -2.72
C ILE A 15 -1.87 -5.25 -2.02
N GLY A 16 -1.93 -4.06 -1.42
CA GLY A 16 -3.15 -3.55 -0.79
C GLY A 16 -4.29 -3.36 -1.80
N ALA A 17 -4.01 -2.87 -3.00
CA ALA A 17 -4.99 -2.74 -4.06
C ALA A 17 -5.50 -4.11 -4.55
N LEU A 18 -4.60 -5.08 -4.76
CA LEU A 18 -4.98 -6.45 -5.12
C LEU A 18 -5.83 -7.11 -4.03
N LEU A 19 -5.54 -6.86 -2.76
CA LEU A 19 -6.35 -7.36 -1.65
C LEU A 19 -7.78 -6.80 -1.70
N LEU A 20 -7.95 -5.51 -1.99
CA LEU A 20 -9.27 -4.90 -2.15
C LEU A 20 -10.02 -5.47 -3.36
N VAL A 21 -9.35 -5.63 -4.49
CA VAL A 21 -9.93 -6.25 -5.69
C VAL A 21 -10.36 -7.70 -5.39
N ALA A 22 -9.51 -8.48 -4.72
CA ALA A 22 -9.84 -9.84 -4.31
C ALA A 22 -11.00 -9.86 -3.30
N SER A 23 -11.07 -8.90 -2.36
CA SER A 23 -12.17 -8.77 -1.40
C SER A 23 -13.51 -8.51 -2.09
N TYR A 24 -13.51 -7.79 -3.21
CA TYR A 24 -14.69 -7.56 -4.04
C TYR A 24 -15.18 -8.86 -4.70
N PHE A 25 -14.28 -9.63 -5.32
CA PHE A 25 -14.64 -10.92 -5.91
C PHE A 25 -15.05 -11.97 -4.87
N ALA A 26 -14.49 -11.91 -3.66
CA ALA A 26 -14.84 -12.81 -2.55
C ALA A 26 -16.15 -12.44 -1.84
N GLY A 27 -16.81 -11.33 -2.21
CA GLY A 27 -18.02 -10.84 -1.53
C GLY A 27 -17.76 -10.35 -0.10
N TRP A 28 -16.52 -10.00 0.24
CA TRP A 28 -16.15 -9.45 1.55
C TRP A 28 -16.39 -7.95 1.66
N THR A 29 -17.21 -7.39 0.76
CA THR A 29 -17.57 -5.96 0.70
C THR A 29 -18.26 -5.46 1.96
N ASP A 30 -18.98 -6.33 2.66
CA ASP A 30 -19.66 -6.02 3.92
C ASP A 30 -18.76 -6.19 5.14
N ASN A 31 -17.55 -6.75 4.95
CA ASN A 31 -16.62 -7.03 6.02
C ASN A 31 -15.70 -5.83 6.24
N ASN A 32 -16.18 -4.84 7.02
CA ASN A 32 -15.47 -3.59 7.31
C ASN A 32 -14.02 -3.80 7.77
N LYS A 33 -13.72 -4.91 8.47
CA LYS A 33 -12.35 -5.24 8.90
C LYS A 33 -11.40 -5.48 7.73
N VAL A 34 -11.86 -6.13 6.66
CA VAL A 34 -11.08 -6.44 5.47
C VAL A 34 -10.86 -5.19 4.62
N LEU A 35 -11.90 -4.37 4.43
CA LEU A 35 -11.75 -3.10 3.73
C LEU A 35 -10.82 -2.15 4.48
N LEU A 36 -10.96 -2.05 5.81
CA LEU A 36 -10.12 -1.19 6.63
C LEU A 36 -8.65 -1.63 6.59
N SER A 37 -8.38 -2.94 6.61
CA SER A 37 -7.01 -3.46 6.53
C SER A 37 -6.39 -3.24 5.15
N GLY A 38 -7.15 -3.44 4.06
CA GLY A 38 -6.71 -3.13 2.70
C GLY A 38 -6.42 -1.63 2.51
N LEU A 39 -7.31 -0.77 2.98
CA LEU A 39 -7.12 0.68 2.95
C LEU A 39 -5.91 1.10 3.80
N GLY A 40 -5.74 0.51 4.98
CA GLY A 40 -4.60 0.76 5.87
C GLY A 40 -3.26 0.38 5.22
N LEU A 41 -3.20 -0.75 4.52
CA LEU A 41 -2.02 -1.19 3.76
C LEU A 41 -1.67 -0.20 2.63
N ILE A 42 -2.67 0.28 1.89
CA ILE A 42 -2.47 1.28 0.84
C ILE A 42 -1.94 2.58 1.43
N MET A 43 -2.56 3.08 2.50
CA MET A 43 -2.12 4.30 3.19
C MET A 43 -0.69 4.19 3.71
N ALA A 44 -0.35 3.06 4.34
CA ALA A 44 1.01 2.81 4.83
C ALA A 44 2.04 2.75 3.68
N GLY A 45 1.69 2.10 2.58
CA GLY A 45 2.53 2.05 1.37
C GLY A 45 2.76 3.42 0.76
N ILE A 46 1.72 4.26 0.66
CA ILE A 46 1.83 5.64 0.16
C ILE A 46 2.72 6.48 1.09
N ILE A 47 2.48 6.43 2.40
CA ILE A 47 3.28 7.20 3.38
C ILE A 47 4.75 6.79 3.29
N MET A 48 5.04 5.49 3.25
CA MET A 48 6.40 4.98 3.12
C MET A 48 7.04 5.39 1.79
N HIS A 49 6.30 5.32 0.68
CA HIS A 49 6.79 5.72 -0.64
C HIS A 49 7.11 7.22 -0.70
N VAL A 50 6.21 8.07 -0.21
CA VAL A 50 6.39 9.52 -0.16
C VAL A 50 7.54 9.90 0.80
N ALA A 51 7.63 9.25 1.97
CA ALA A 51 8.72 9.45 2.89
C ALA A 51 10.08 9.05 2.28
N ALA A 52 10.13 7.94 1.55
CA ALA A 52 11.34 7.50 0.84
C ALA A 52 11.75 8.51 -0.24
N ILE A 53 10.82 9.01 -1.06
CA ILE A 53 11.08 10.05 -2.06
C ILE A 53 11.60 11.32 -1.40
N LYS A 54 10.93 11.78 -0.32
CA LYS A 54 11.30 13.02 0.38
C LYS A 54 12.68 12.92 1.04
N HIS A 55 13.02 11.74 1.55
CA HIS A 55 14.33 11.47 2.14
C HIS A 55 15.44 11.36 1.07
N GLU A 56 15.09 10.98 -0.16
CA GLU A 56 16.02 10.99 -1.30
C GLU A 56 16.24 12.41 -1.84
N SER A 57 15.20 13.25 -1.91
CA SER A 57 15.31 14.63 -2.41
C SER A 57 16.08 15.59 -1.48
N LYS A 58 16.29 15.23 -0.21
CA LYS A 58 16.98 16.07 0.78
C LYS A 58 18.49 15.78 0.86
N TYR A 59 18.99 14.84 0.05
CA TYR A 59 20.40 14.44 -0.05
C TYR A 59 20.81 14.26 -1.52
#